data_AF-A0A497I4C3-F1
#
_entry.id   AF-A0A497I4C3-F1
#
_cell.length_a   1.000
_cell.length_b   1.000
_cell.length_c   1.000
_cell.angle_alpha   90.00
_cell.angle_beta   90.00
_cell.angle_gamma   90.00
#
_symmetry.space_group_name_H-M   'P 1'
#
loop_
_entity.id
_entity.type
_entity.pdbx_description
1 polymer ?
#
loop_
_entity_poly.entity_id
_entity_poly.type
_entity_poly.pdbx_seq_one_letter_code
_entity_poly.pdbx_strand_id
1 'polypeptide(L)' 'MIKLSPKFLTKYLKIMGLIAGVSGVLDTVLYFMTGFMVPSIVLGATWFTTAILLVATGKLIEESEAK' A
#
# COMPACT_ATOMS: atom_id res chain seq x y z
N MET A 1 10.24 25.03 2.52
CA MET A 1 9.14 24.11 2.91
C MET A 1 8.35 23.74 1.68
N ILE A 2 8.43 22.48 1.23
CA ILE A 2 7.55 21.97 0.17
C ILE A 2 6.13 21.99 0.73
N LYS A 3 5.23 22.82 0.18
CA LYS A 3 3.81 22.76 0.53
C LYS A 3 3.24 21.50 -0.11
N LEU A 4 3.13 20.43 0.66
CA LEU A 4 2.49 19.19 0.22
C LEU A 4 1.00 19.47 0.02
N SER A 5 0.61 19.67 -1.24
CA SER A 5 -0.81 19.76 -1.63
C SER A 5 -1.50 18.44 -1.30
N PRO A 6 -2.76 18.44 -0.82
CA PRO A 6 -3.46 17.19 -0.55
C PRO A 6 -3.72 16.37 -1.82
N LYS A 7 -3.75 16.99 -3.01
CA LYS A 7 -3.70 16.31 -4.31
C LYS A 7 -2.40 15.53 -4.53
N PHE A 8 -1.27 16.11 -4.14
CA PHE A 8 0.03 15.42 -4.19
C PHE A 8 0.05 14.26 -3.19
N LEU A 9 -0.41 14.49 -1.96
CA LEU A 9 -0.48 13.47 -0.92
C LEU A 9 -1.36 12.29 -1.35
N THR A 10 -2.52 12.55 -1.95
CA THR A 10 -3.41 11.49 -2.43
C THR A 10 -2.79 10.66 -3.55
N LYS A 11 -2.17 11.33 -4.53
CA LYS A 11 -1.46 10.63 -5.62
C LYS A 11 -0.31 9.78 -5.07
N TYR A 12 0.44 10.32 -4.11
CA TYR A 12 1.52 9.60 -3.44
C TYR A 12 1.00 8.37 -2.68
N LEU A 13 -0.06 8.51 -1.87
CA LEU A 13 -0.66 7.40 -1.13
C LEU A 13 -1.18 6.28 -2.06
N LYS A 14 -1.80 6.63 -3.19
CA LYS A 14 -2.24 5.65 -4.20
C LYS A 14 -1.05 4.90 -4.82
N ILE A 15 0.04 5.59 -5.13
CA ILE A 15 1.27 4.97 -5.65
C ILE A 15 1.91 4.05 -4.60
N MET A 16 2.02 4.50 -3.35
CA MET A 16 2.55 3.69 -2.26
C MET A 16 1.67 2.46 -1.98
N GLY A 17 0.34 2.60 -2.11
CA GLY A 17 -0.58 1.49 -2.01
C GLY A 17 -0.36 0.45 -3.11
N LEU A 18 -0.13 0.88 -4.35
CA LEU A 18 0.23 -0.01 -5.45
C LEU A 18 1.54 -0.76 -5.19
N ILE A 19 2.58 -0.04 -4.74
CA ILE A 19 3.89 -0.64 -4.40
C ILE A 19 3.72 -1.68 -3.29
N ALA A 20 2.99 -1.34 -2.22
CA ALA A 20 2.69 -2.28 -1.14
C ALA A 20 1.95 -3.52 -1.66
N GLY A 21 0.96 -3.36 -2.55
CA GLY A 21 0.26 -4.49 -3.17
C GLY A 21 1.20 -5.42 -3.94
N VAL A 22 2.12 -4.86 -4.74
CA VAL A 22 3.13 -5.63 -5.47
C VAL A 22 4.09 -6.36 -4.52
N SER A 23 4.53 -5.72 -3.44
CA SER A 23 5.36 -6.36 -2.40
C SER A 23 4.64 -7.55 -1.76
N GLY A 24 3.33 -7.42 -1.49
CA GLY A 24 2.52 -8.50 -0.94
C GLY A 24 2.41 -9.70 -1.87
N VAL A 25 2.28 -9.47 -3.18
CA VAL A 25 2.32 -10.53 -4.19
C VAL A 25 3.68 -11.21 -4.20
N LEU A 26 4.78 -10.45 -4.20
CA LEU A 26 6.13 -11.01 -4.24
C LEU A 26 6.44 -11.87 -3.00
N ASP A 27 6.08 -11.42 -1.81
CA ASP A 27 6.28 -12.19 -0.58
C ASP A 27 5.44 -13.49 -0.56
N THR A 28 4.22 -13.42 -1.10
CA THR A 28 3.36 -14.60 -1.27
C THR A 28 3.97 -15.59 -2.28
N VAL A 29 4.48 -15.09 -3.41
CA VAL A 29 5.15 -15.91 -4.43
C VAL A 29 6.42 -16.55 -3.88
N LEU A 30 7.23 -15.81 -3.12
CA LEU A 30 8.42 -16.36 -2.45
C LEU A 30 8.06 -17.50 -1.50
N TYR A 31 6.99 -17.35 -0.71
CA TYR A 31 6.52 -18.44 0.15
C TYR A 31 6.22 -19.72 -0.65
N PHE A 32 5.46 -19.62 -1.74
CA PHE A 32 5.06 -20.79 -2.53
C PHE A 32 6.16 -21.38 -3.42
N MET A 33 7.02 -20.54 -4.00
CA MET A 33 8.04 -20.98 -4.96
C MET A 33 9.34 -21.46 -4.30
N THR A 34 9.80 -20.79 -3.24
CA THR A 34 11.09 -21.11 -2.62
C THR A 34 10.95 -21.78 -1.26
N GLY A 35 9.71 -22.03 -0.80
CA GLY A 35 9.44 -22.63 0.51
C GLY A 35 9.95 -21.77 1.67
N PHE A 36 10.06 -20.46 1.44
CA PHE A 36 10.67 -19.51 2.39
C PHE A 36 9.79 -19.36 3.64
N MET A 37 10.08 -20.16 4.66
CA MET A 37 9.34 -20.27 5.94
C MET A 37 9.59 -19.14 6.96
N VAL A 38 10.29 -18.06 6.58
CA VAL A 38 10.20 -16.77 7.30
C VAL A 38 8.73 -16.33 7.27
N PRO A 39 8.19 -15.42 8.12
CA PRO A 39 6.76 -15.07 8.11
C PRO A 39 6.33 -14.28 6.85
N SER A 40 6.60 -14.81 5.67
CA SER A 40 6.36 -14.32 4.31
C SER A 40 4.88 -14.28 3.99
N ILE A 41 4.07 -15.24 4.50
CA ILE A 41 2.61 -15.13 4.48
C ILE A 41 2.12 -13.94 5.31
N VAL A 42 2.70 -13.74 6.51
CA VAL A 42 2.32 -12.62 7.39
C VAL A 42 2.73 -11.30 6.76
N LEU A 43 3.92 -11.25 6.15
CA LEU A 43 4.40 -10.09 5.39
C LEU A 43 3.50 -9.82 4.19
N GLY A 44 3.16 -10.84 3.40
CA GLY A 44 2.21 -10.75 2.30
C GLY A 44 0.88 -10.13 2.73
N ALA A 45 0.27 -10.68 3.78
CA ALA A 45 -0.98 -10.15 4.35
C ALA A 45 -0.83 -8.71 4.88
N THR A 46 0.30 -8.39 5.50
CA THR A 46 0.59 -7.04 6.01
C THR A 46 0.72 -6.03 4.87
N TRP A 47 1.40 -6.41 3.79
CA TRP A 47 1.55 -5.59 2.59
C TRP A 47 0.21 -5.33 1.89
N PHE A 48 -0.63 -6.35 1.75
CA PHE A 48 -1.98 -6.18 1.20
C PHE A 48 -2.86 -5.29 2.08
N THR A 49 -2.82 -5.48 3.39
CA THR A 49 -3.57 -4.64 4.34
C THR A 49 -3.11 -3.19 4.25
N THR A 50 -1.80 -2.96 4.20
CA THR A 50 -1.20 -1.64 4.03
C THR A 50 -1.61 -0.99 2.71
N ALA A 51 -1.64 -1.76 1.62
CA ALA A 51 -2.09 -1.28 0.32
C ALA A 51 -3.52 -0.74 0.38
N ILE A 52 -4.44 -1.50 1.00
CA ILE A 52 -5.84 -1.11 1.17
C ILE A 52 -5.94 0.16 2.02
N LEU A 53 -5.23 0.23 3.15
CA LEU A 53 -5.25 1.38 4.05
C LEU A 53 -4.73 2.66 3.38
N LEU A 54 -3.64 2.56 2.60
CA LEU A 54 -3.07 3.70 1.87
C LEU A 54 -4.04 4.23 0.82
N VAL A 55 -4.67 3.34 0.05
CA VAL A 55 -5.66 3.72 -0.96
C VAL A 55 -6.91 4.32 -0.32
N ALA A 56 -7.42 3.71 0.77
CA ALA A 56 -8.57 4.21 1.51
C ALA A 56 -8.31 5.59 2.11
N THR A 57 -7.14 5.78 2.72
CA THR A 57 -6.70 7.08 3.27
C THR A 57 -6.62 8.14 2.17
N GLY A 58 -6.07 7.80 1.01
CA GLY A 58 -6.05 8.72 -0.14
C GLY A 58 -7.45 9.14 -0.59
N LYS A 59 -8.41 8.21 -0.63
CA LYS A 59 -9.81 8.52 -0.97
C LYS A 59 -10.49 9.43 0.06
N LEU A 60 -10.25 9.21 1.35
CA LEU A 60 -10.79 10.05 2.42
C LEU A 60 -10.28 11.49 2.33
N ILE A 61 -9.02 11.69 1.96
CA ILE A 61 -8.43 13.02 1.75
C ILE A 61 -9.08 13.70 0.54
N GLU A 62 -9.30 12.97 -0.56
CA GLU A 62 -10.04 13.47 -1.74
C GLU A 62 -11.46 13.93 -1.40
N GLU A 63 -12.20 13.14 -0.59
CA GLU A 63 -13.55 13.50 -0.15
C GLU A 63 -13.57 14.71 0.80
N SER A 64 -12.54 14.85 1.65
CA SER A 64 -12.42 15.99 2.57
C SER A 64 -12.09 17.30 1.86
N GLU A 65 -11.45 17.28 0.68
CA GLU A 65 -11.23 18.49 -0.13
C GLU A 65 -12.45 18.89 -0.96
N ALA A 66 -13.39 17.97 -1.18
CA ALA A 66 -14.60 18.21 -1.97
C ALA A 66 -15.77 18.81 -1.17
N LYS A 67 -15.68 18.83 0.16
CA LYS A 67 -16.61 19.50 1.09
C LYS A 67 -16.14 20.89 1.44
#